data_AF-A0A535RSY8-F1
#
_entry.id   AF-A0A535RSY8-F1
#
_cell.length_a   1.000
_cell.length_b   1.000
_cell.length_c   1.000
_cell.angle_alpha   90.00
_cell.angle_beta   90.00
_cell.angle_gamma   90.00
#
_symmetry.space_group_name_H-M   'P 1'
#
loop_
_entity.id
_entity.type
_entity.pdbx_description
1 polymer ?
#
loop_
_entity_poly.entity_id
_entity_poly.type
_entity_poly.pdbx_seq_one_letter_code
_entity_poly.pdbx_strand_id
1 'polypeptide(L)'
;MAKAKPIRGLDSQAPTGENAGIIARTRLDELYSWAKYVDNPYHVRELHDLRIAAKRLRYTLEVFEDVLPAASQAVVKELSRIQDEIGVLHDSDVMIALLRLCLGSQDSGMAYEEALVDAKKYQRKKGFTLPAELVADLLEPGVAPSAEQRYGLERMLLRQQQCREKQYSDFRQHWYQLQARDFRREILDILDSH
;
A
#
# COMPACT_ATOMS: atom_id res chain seq x y z
N MET A 1 -11.01 -0.68 -0.01
CA MET A 1 -10.31 -0.07 -1.17
C MET A 1 -10.97 1.25 -1.60
N ALA A 2 -10.17 2.30 -1.73
CA ALA A 2 -10.57 3.61 -2.24
C ALA A 2 -11.12 3.51 -3.68
N LYS A 3 -12.30 4.11 -3.90
CA LYS A 3 -12.86 4.28 -5.24
C LYS A 3 -12.02 5.31 -6.01
N ALA A 4 -11.73 5.00 -7.27
CA ALA A 4 -11.05 5.95 -8.15
C ALA A 4 -11.92 7.20 -8.32
N LYS A 5 -11.31 8.39 -8.23
CA LYS A 5 -11.99 9.64 -8.59
C LYS A 5 -12.46 9.56 -10.06
N PRO A 6 -13.64 10.09 -10.42
CA PRO A 6 -14.05 10.13 -11.82
C PRO A 6 -13.10 11.03 -12.61
N ILE A 7 -12.71 10.61 -13.82
CA ILE A 7 -12.02 11.47 -14.77
C ILE A 7 -13.06 12.34 -15.47
N ARG A 8 -12.81 13.64 -15.57
CA ARG A 8 -13.69 14.61 -16.25
C ARG A 8 -12.85 15.43 -17.24
N GLY A 9 -13.49 16.00 -18.26
CA GLY A 9 -12.84 16.87 -19.23
C GLY A 9 -12.06 16.14 -20.32
N LEU A 10 -12.31 14.84 -20.53
CA LEU A 10 -11.74 14.12 -21.66
C LEU A 10 -12.44 14.51 -22.96
N ASP A 11 -11.66 14.69 -24.03
CA ASP A 11 -12.16 14.93 -25.38
C ASP A 11 -11.63 13.85 -26.32
N SER A 12 -12.53 13.12 -26.96
CA SER A 12 -12.20 12.09 -27.96
C SER A 12 -11.47 12.61 -29.20
N GLN A 13 -11.57 13.92 -29.48
CA GLN A 13 -10.93 14.55 -30.63
C GLN A 13 -9.60 15.24 -30.27
N ALA A 14 -9.29 15.37 -28.97
CA ALA A 14 -8.05 15.97 -28.52
C ALA A 14 -6.85 15.01 -28.67
N PRO A 15 -5.62 15.53 -28.80
CA PRO A 15 -4.42 14.71 -28.81
C PRO A 15 -4.33 13.80 -27.58
N THR A 16 -3.83 12.57 -27.75
CA THR A 16 -3.71 11.59 -26.66
C THR A 16 -2.93 12.12 -25.46
N GLY A 17 -1.86 12.89 -25.71
CA GLY A 17 -1.05 13.51 -24.65
C GLY A 17 -1.84 14.47 -23.76
N GLU A 18 -2.78 15.23 -24.33
CA GLU A 18 -3.63 16.16 -23.56
C GLU A 18 -4.55 15.39 -22.59
N ASN A 19 -5.25 14.37 -23.10
CA ASN A 19 -6.07 13.49 -22.28
C ASN A 19 -5.23 12.75 -21.22
N ALA A 20 -4.02 12.29 -21.57
CA ALA A 20 -3.10 11.64 -20.64
C ALA A 20 -2.72 12.58 -19.48
N GLY A 21 -2.43 13.86 -19.77
CA GLY A 21 -2.17 14.88 -18.76
C GLY A 21 -3.35 15.11 -17.82
N ILE A 22 -4.58 15.16 -18.34
CA ILE A 22 -5.80 15.30 -17.51
C ILE A 22 -5.97 14.09 -16.57
N ILE A 23 -5.76 12.87 -17.09
CA ILE A 23 -5.85 11.64 -16.29
C ILE A 23 -4.78 11.65 -15.20
N ALA A 24 -3.52 11.93 -15.56
CA ALA A 24 -2.38 11.95 -14.66
C ALA A 24 -2.55 12.98 -13.53
N ARG A 25 -2.99 14.21 -13.83
CA ARG A 25 -3.29 15.23 -12.81
C ARG A 25 -4.39 14.76 -11.85
N THR A 26 -5.45 14.13 -12.38
CA THR A 26 -6.51 13.58 -11.52
C THR A 26 -6.00 12.47 -10.60
N ARG A 27 -5.12 11.59 -11.11
CA ARG A 27 -4.50 10.53 -10.30
C ARG A 27 -3.55 11.10 -9.25
N LEU A 28 -2.79 12.15 -9.59
CA LEU A 28 -1.92 12.87 -8.67
C LEU A 28 -2.72 13.49 -7.53
N ASP A 29 -3.83 14.15 -7.82
CA ASP A 29 -4.72 14.71 -6.81
C ASP A 29 -5.38 13.64 -5.94
N GLU A 30 -5.60 12.44 -6.48
CA GLU A 30 -6.02 11.29 -5.68
C GLU A 30 -4.92 10.86 -4.71
N LEU A 31 -3.68 10.68 -5.17
CA LEU A 31 -2.53 10.36 -4.32
C LEU A 31 -2.39 11.35 -3.16
N TYR A 32 -2.36 12.65 -3.46
CA TYR A 32 -2.19 13.69 -2.44
C TYR A 32 -3.40 13.87 -1.52
N SER A 33 -4.59 13.39 -1.91
CA SER A 33 -5.74 13.38 -0.98
C SER A 33 -5.57 12.38 0.17
N TRP A 34 -4.70 11.38 0.02
CA TRP A 34 -4.34 10.42 1.06
C TRP A 34 -3.05 10.80 1.82
N ALA A 35 -2.24 11.72 1.29
CA ALA A 35 -0.98 12.16 1.91
C ALA A 35 -1.14 12.67 3.35
N LYS A 36 -2.31 13.26 3.68
CA LYS A 36 -2.62 13.76 5.03
C LYS A 36 -2.65 12.69 6.12
N TYR A 37 -2.71 11.40 5.75
CA TYR A 37 -2.72 10.29 6.70
C TYR A 37 -1.34 9.72 6.98
N VAL A 38 -0.31 10.13 6.22
CA VAL A 38 1.05 9.58 6.29
C VAL A 38 1.66 9.71 7.68
N ASP A 39 1.34 10.78 8.42
CA ASP A 39 1.96 11.09 9.71
C ASP A 39 1.52 10.22 10.89
N ASN A 40 0.50 9.39 10.69
CA ASN A 40 -0.01 8.50 11.72
C ASN A 40 0.15 7.02 11.28
N PRO A 41 1.01 6.23 11.94
CA PRO A 41 1.21 4.83 11.60
C PRO A 41 -0.04 3.97 11.73
N TYR A 42 -1.03 4.40 12.52
CA TYR A 42 -2.25 3.64 12.80
C TYR A 42 -3.32 3.78 11.70
N HIS A 43 -3.13 4.66 10.71
CA HIS A 43 -4.00 4.78 9.54
C HIS A 43 -3.71 3.70 8.49
N VAL A 44 -3.74 2.42 8.90
CA VAL A 44 -3.39 1.26 8.06
C VAL A 44 -4.17 1.27 6.74
N ARG A 45 -5.47 1.54 6.82
CA ARG A 45 -6.36 1.56 5.65
C ARG A 45 -6.01 2.71 4.70
N GLU A 46 -5.80 3.90 5.23
CA GLU A 46 -5.52 5.08 4.42
C GLU A 46 -4.13 5.02 3.79
N LEU A 47 -3.16 4.40 4.47
CA LEU A 47 -1.85 4.07 3.88
C LEU A 47 -2.01 3.05 2.73
N HIS A 48 -2.83 2.02 2.91
CA HIS A 48 -3.16 1.10 1.81
C HIS A 48 -3.85 1.83 0.63
N ASP A 49 -4.77 2.75 0.90
CA ASP A 49 -5.43 3.56 -0.12
C ASP A 49 -4.45 4.54 -0.82
N LEU A 50 -3.46 5.08 -0.09
CA LEU A 50 -2.33 5.84 -0.66
C LEU A 50 -1.53 4.98 -1.65
N ARG A 51 -1.23 3.72 -1.29
CA ARG A 51 -0.56 2.77 -2.19
C ARG A 51 -1.37 2.49 -3.46
N ILE A 52 -2.68 2.30 -3.33
CA ILE A 52 -3.56 2.11 -4.50
C ILE A 52 -3.50 3.36 -5.40
N ALA A 53 -3.55 4.55 -4.82
CA ALA A 53 -3.47 5.80 -5.58
C ALA A 53 -2.11 5.97 -6.29
N ALA A 54 -1.00 5.65 -5.61
CA ALA A 54 0.35 5.64 -6.20
C ALA A 54 0.43 4.69 -7.39
N LYS A 55 -0.09 3.46 -7.23
CA LYS A 55 -0.16 2.46 -8.30
C LYS A 55 -0.97 2.94 -9.51
N ARG A 56 -2.12 3.58 -9.26
CA ARG A 56 -2.98 4.15 -10.33
C ARG A 56 -2.26 5.24 -11.11
N LEU A 57 -1.54 6.14 -10.42
CA LEU A 57 -0.74 7.17 -11.08
C LEU A 57 0.39 6.53 -11.89
N ARG A 58 1.15 5.60 -11.30
CA ARG A 58 2.25 4.90 -11.98
C ARG A 58 1.78 4.22 -13.26
N TYR A 59 0.69 3.46 -13.19
CA TYR A 59 0.12 2.78 -14.37
C TYR A 59 -0.38 3.76 -15.42
N THR A 60 -0.89 4.92 -15.02
CA THR A 60 -1.26 5.97 -15.99
C THR A 60 -0.02 6.46 -16.73
N LEU A 61 1.07 6.75 -16.01
CA LEU A 61 2.31 7.21 -16.62
C LEU A 61 2.95 6.14 -17.51
N GLU A 62 2.94 4.87 -17.10
CA GLU A 62 3.44 3.74 -17.89
C GLU A 62 2.60 3.53 -19.18
N VAL A 63 1.27 3.58 -19.08
CA VAL A 63 0.38 3.39 -20.25
C VAL A 63 0.55 4.49 -21.30
N PHE A 64 0.85 5.71 -20.87
CA PHE A 64 1.01 6.87 -21.75
C PHE A 64 2.47 7.26 -21.95
N GLU A 65 3.42 6.36 -21.71
CA GLU A 65 4.86 6.70 -21.77
C GLU A 65 5.29 7.24 -23.14
N ASP A 66 4.69 6.74 -24.23
CA ASP A 66 5.00 7.16 -25.61
C ASP A 66 4.56 8.60 -25.93
N VAL A 67 3.64 9.17 -25.14
CA VAL A 67 3.07 10.51 -25.35
C VAL A 67 3.33 11.46 -24.19
N LEU A 68 4.02 11.01 -23.14
CA LEU A 68 4.43 11.79 -21.97
C LEU A 68 5.94 12.05 -22.01
N PRO A 69 6.49 13.05 -21.27
CA PRO A 69 7.89 13.41 -21.44
C PRO A 69 8.73 12.27 -20.86
N ALA A 70 9.92 12.05 -21.41
CA ALA A 70 10.85 11.04 -20.87
C ALA A 70 11.16 11.25 -19.38
N ALA A 71 11.07 12.50 -18.88
CA ALA A 71 11.21 12.83 -17.46
C ALA A 71 10.16 12.13 -16.56
N SER A 72 8.99 11.76 -17.09
CA SER A 72 7.97 10.99 -16.35
C SER A 72 8.48 9.63 -15.85
N GLN A 73 9.51 9.06 -16.47
CA GLN A 73 10.12 7.80 -16.05
C GLN A 73 10.83 7.92 -14.68
N ALA A 74 11.32 9.11 -14.31
CA ALA A 74 11.83 9.34 -12.96
C ALA A 74 10.70 9.28 -11.93
N VAL A 75 9.53 9.84 -12.26
CA VAL A 75 8.32 9.78 -11.41
C VAL A 75 7.85 8.34 -11.23
N VAL A 76 7.84 7.55 -12.31
CA VAL A 76 7.47 6.11 -12.26
C VAL A 76 8.34 5.34 -11.28
N LYS A 77 9.66 5.57 -11.27
CA LYS A 77 10.60 4.93 -10.33
C LYS A 77 10.27 5.26 -8.87
N GLU A 78 10.00 6.52 -8.57
CA GLU A 78 9.66 6.98 -7.21
C GLU A 78 8.30 6.43 -6.75
N LEU A 79 7.31 6.42 -7.64
CA LEU A 79 6.00 5.82 -7.35
C LEU A 79 6.12 4.31 -7.13
N SER A 80 7.00 3.62 -7.87
CA SER A 80 7.28 2.21 -7.62
C SER A 80 7.86 2.00 -6.23
N ARG A 81 8.82 2.83 -5.84
CA ARG A 81 9.43 2.76 -4.51
C ARG A 81 8.41 3.00 -3.39
N ILE A 82 7.57 4.04 -3.51
CA ILE A 82 6.45 4.28 -2.57
C ILE A 82 5.53 3.06 -2.51
N GLN A 83 5.16 2.48 -3.65
CA GLN A 83 4.29 1.31 -3.72
C GLN A 83 4.89 0.09 -3.00
N ASP A 84 6.20 -0.12 -3.14
CA ASP A 84 6.91 -1.25 -2.56
C ASP A 84 7.06 -1.09 -1.04
N GLU A 85 7.45 0.11 -0.58
CA GLU A 85 7.56 0.45 0.84
C GLU A 85 6.22 0.28 1.58
N ILE A 86 5.13 0.86 1.05
CA ILE A 86 3.80 0.69 1.65
C ILE A 86 3.29 -0.74 1.46
N GLY A 87 3.69 -1.43 0.40
CA GLY A 87 3.33 -2.83 0.15
C GLY A 87 3.88 -3.75 1.23
N VAL A 88 5.15 -3.56 1.60
CA VAL A 88 5.80 -4.28 2.69
C VAL A 88 5.15 -3.93 4.04
N LEU A 89 4.78 -2.67 4.27
CA LEU A 89 4.06 -2.26 5.47
C LEU A 89 2.70 -2.95 5.60
N HIS A 90 1.94 -3.00 4.51
CA HIS A 90 0.64 -3.68 4.46
C HIS A 90 0.76 -5.19 4.66
N ASP A 91 1.77 -5.85 4.06
CA ASP A 91 2.06 -7.27 4.31
C ASP A 91 2.31 -7.52 5.81
N SER A 92 3.00 -6.61 6.51
CA SER A 92 3.19 -6.66 7.97
C SER A 92 1.89 -6.46 8.75
N ASP A 93 1.06 -5.50 8.35
CA ASP A 93 -0.22 -5.23 9.02
C ASP A 93 -1.16 -6.44 8.93
N VAL A 94 -1.20 -7.12 7.76
CA VAL A 94 -1.94 -8.38 7.59
C VAL A 94 -1.38 -9.49 8.48
N MET A 95 -0.06 -9.68 8.52
CA MET A 95 0.57 -10.69 9.38
C MET A 95 0.29 -10.46 10.87
N ILE A 96 0.36 -9.20 11.33
CA ILE A 96 0.03 -8.82 12.70
C ILE A 96 -1.42 -9.18 13.03
N ALA A 97 -2.36 -8.90 12.12
CA ALA A 97 -3.76 -9.26 12.30
C ALA A 97 -3.96 -10.79 12.37
N LEU A 98 -3.26 -11.57 11.54
CA LEU A 98 -3.30 -13.04 11.57
C LEU A 98 -2.72 -13.62 12.87
N LEU A 99 -1.62 -13.08 13.38
CA LEU A 99 -1.03 -13.51 14.65
C LEU A 99 -1.96 -13.19 15.83
N ARG A 100 -2.63 -12.02 15.78
CA ARG A 100 -3.66 -11.62 16.75
C ARG A 100 -4.87 -12.56 16.72
N LEU A 101 -5.33 -12.94 15.54
CA LEU A 101 -6.35 -13.97 15.30
C LEU A 101 -5.99 -15.28 16.02
N CYS A 102 -4.80 -15.80 15.73
CA CYS A 102 -4.29 -17.05 16.29
C CYS A 102 -4.17 -17.04 17.83
N LEU A 103 -3.96 -15.87 18.43
CA LEU A 103 -3.89 -15.69 19.88
C LEU A 103 -5.27 -15.54 20.56
N GLY A 104 -6.36 -15.61 19.78
CA GLY A 104 -7.72 -15.47 20.28
C GLY A 104 -8.09 -14.03 20.66
N SER A 105 -7.41 -13.03 20.09
CA SER A 105 -7.80 -11.63 20.32
C SER A 105 -9.09 -11.30 19.56
N GLN A 106 -10.04 -10.63 20.24
CA GLN A 106 -11.34 -10.22 19.69
C GLN A 106 -11.25 -8.94 18.83
N ASP A 107 -10.08 -8.61 18.29
CA ASP A 107 -9.85 -7.36 17.55
C ASP A 107 -10.52 -7.42 16.16
N SER A 108 -11.81 -7.12 16.07
CA SER A 108 -12.63 -7.21 14.84
C SER A 108 -12.42 -6.04 13.85
N GLY A 109 -11.19 -5.53 13.72
CA GLY A 109 -10.89 -4.41 12.82
C GLY A 109 -10.91 -4.79 11.33
N MET A 110 -11.04 -3.84 10.41
CA MET A 110 -11.03 -4.13 8.95
C MET A 110 -9.75 -4.84 8.47
N ALA A 111 -8.60 -4.61 9.11
CA ALA A 111 -7.36 -5.35 8.84
C ALA A 111 -7.50 -6.85 9.14
N TYR A 112 -8.39 -7.21 10.07
CA TYR A 112 -8.76 -8.59 10.41
C TYR A 112 -9.60 -9.23 9.30
N GLU A 113 -10.57 -8.49 8.74
CA GLU A 113 -11.38 -8.96 7.60
C GLU A 113 -10.55 -9.10 6.33
N GLU A 114 -9.69 -8.11 6.02
CA GLU A 114 -8.74 -8.20 4.90
C GLU A 114 -7.73 -9.33 5.13
N ALA A 115 -7.24 -9.53 6.35
CA ALA A 115 -6.38 -10.65 6.69
C ALA A 115 -7.07 -12.01 6.49
N LEU A 116 -8.34 -12.17 6.84
CA LEU A 116 -9.09 -13.41 6.61
C LEU A 116 -9.32 -13.67 5.11
N VAL A 117 -9.57 -12.61 4.32
CA VAL A 117 -9.72 -12.70 2.86
C VAL A 117 -8.38 -13.03 2.20
N ASP A 118 -7.30 -12.39 2.64
CA ASP A 118 -5.99 -12.55 2.06
C ASP A 118 -5.24 -13.78 2.61
N ALA A 119 -5.55 -14.32 3.79
CA ALA A 119 -4.98 -15.57 4.29
C ALA A 119 -5.13 -16.72 3.28
N LYS A 120 -6.28 -16.76 2.59
CA LYS A 120 -6.54 -17.69 1.48
C LYS A 120 -5.64 -17.45 0.26
N LYS A 121 -5.18 -16.21 0.03
CA LYS A 121 -4.20 -15.86 -1.01
C LYS A 121 -2.75 -16.09 -0.55
N TYR A 122 -2.44 -15.86 0.73
CA TYR A 122 -1.09 -15.98 1.31
C TYR A 122 -0.59 -17.41 1.43
N GLN A 123 -1.47 -18.42 1.43
CA GLN A 123 -1.10 -19.85 1.26
C GLN A 123 -0.22 -20.12 0.03
N ARG A 124 -0.20 -19.23 -0.99
CA ARG A 124 0.55 -19.41 -2.24
C ARG A 124 1.84 -18.58 -2.36
N LYS A 125 2.15 -17.68 -1.42
CA LYS A 125 3.28 -16.74 -1.55
C LYS A 125 4.53 -17.31 -0.86
N LYS A 126 5.59 -17.61 -1.63
CA LYS A 126 6.92 -17.98 -1.09
C LYS A 126 7.38 -16.89 -0.10
N GLY A 127 7.63 -17.28 1.15
CA GLY A 127 8.11 -16.37 2.21
C GLY A 127 7.14 -16.16 3.38
N PHE A 128 5.92 -16.72 3.32
CA PHE A 128 5.02 -16.74 4.47
C PHE A 128 5.57 -17.68 5.56
N THR A 129 5.75 -17.15 6.77
CA THR A 129 6.52 -17.77 7.85
C THR A 129 5.70 -18.74 8.72
N LEU A 130 4.38 -18.73 8.57
CA LEU A 130 3.48 -19.64 9.29
C LEU A 130 3.08 -20.81 8.38
N PRO A 131 3.21 -22.06 8.82
CA PRO A 131 2.70 -23.21 8.07
C PRO A 131 1.21 -23.04 7.77
N ALA A 132 0.79 -23.33 6.55
CA ALA A 132 -0.61 -23.22 6.13
C ALA A 132 -1.56 -24.05 7.00
N GLU A 133 -1.09 -25.21 7.46
CA GLU A 133 -1.79 -26.12 8.38
C GLU A 133 -2.00 -25.47 9.75
N LEU A 134 -0.95 -24.85 10.30
CA LEU A 134 -1.02 -24.13 11.57
C LEU A 134 -2.03 -22.96 11.52
N VAL A 135 -2.06 -22.23 10.39
CA VAL A 135 -3.05 -21.16 10.20
C VAL A 135 -4.46 -21.72 10.07
N ALA A 136 -4.65 -22.86 9.40
CA ALA A 136 -5.96 -23.51 9.33
C ALA A 136 -6.44 -23.92 10.71
N ASP A 137 -5.62 -24.66 11.47
CA ASP A 137 -5.94 -25.18 12.81
C ASP A 137 -6.21 -24.05 13.82
N LEU A 138 -5.43 -22.96 13.80
CA LEU A 138 -5.59 -21.83 14.72
C LEU A 138 -6.74 -20.89 14.36
N LEU A 139 -7.24 -20.97 13.11
CA LEU A 139 -8.44 -20.25 12.69
C LEU A 139 -9.71 -21.08 12.89
N GLU A 140 -9.62 -22.34 13.32
CA GLU A 140 -10.78 -23.13 13.71
C GLU A 140 -11.36 -22.60 15.04
N PRO A 141 -12.65 -22.21 15.07
CA PRO A 141 -13.27 -21.69 16.28
C PRO A 141 -13.33 -22.77 17.36
N GLY A 142 -12.52 -22.61 18.41
CA GLY A 142 -12.58 -23.45 19.62
C GLY A 142 -11.26 -24.10 20.05
N VAL A 143 -10.22 -24.10 19.21
CA VAL A 143 -8.92 -24.66 19.56
C VAL A 143 -8.00 -23.54 20.07
N ALA A 144 -7.83 -23.46 21.39
CA ALA A 144 -6.85 -22.53 21.97
C ALA A 144 -5.42 -23.05 21.76
N PRO A 145 -4.45 -22.18 21.42
CA PRO A 145 -3.06 -22.60 21.30
C PRO A 145 -2.52 -23.11 22.64
N SER A 146 -1.64 -24.12 22.59
CA SER A 146 -0.90 -24.59 23.75
C SER A 146 -0.01 -23.47 24.34
N ALA A 147 0.46 -23.62 25.57
CA ALA A 147 1.33 -22.61 26.19
C ALA A 147 2.61 -22.35 25.37
N GLU A 148 3.19 -23.39 24.78
CA GLU A 148 4.38 -23.28 23.92
C GLU A 148 4.05 -22.58 22.59
N GLN A 149 2.94 -22.96 21.94
CA GLN A 149 2.47 -22.33 20.71
C GLN A 149 2.15 -20.85 20.94
N ARG A 150 1.47 -20.54 22.03
CA ARG A 150 1.14 -19.17 22.44
C ARG A 150 2.40 -18.33 22.63
N TYR A 151 3.38 -18.85 23.36
CA TYR A 151 4.67 -18.15 23.55
C TYR A 151 5.37 -17.89 22.21
N GLY A 152 5.41 -18.87 21.31
CA GLY A 152 5.97 -18.71 19.96
C GLY A 152 5.25 -17.61 19.15
N LEU A 153 3.92 -17.63 19.14
CA LEU A 153 3.08 -16.65 18.45
C LEU A 153 3.26 -15.23 19.02
N GLU A 154 3.33 -15.08 20.34
CA GLU A 154 3.58 -13.79 21.01
C GLU A 154 4.95 -13.22 20.63
N ARG A 155 6.00 -14.06 20.58
CA ARG A 155 7.35 -13.64 20.14
C ARG A 155 7.37 -13.24 18.67
N MET A 156 6.66 -13.96 17.81
CA MET A 156 6.51 -13.60 16.39
C MET A 156 5.75 -12.27 16.23
N LEU A 157 4.67 -12.07 16.98
CA LEU A 157 3.89 -10.84 16.97
C LEU A 157 4.75 -9.63 17.34
N LEU A 158 5.51 -9.73 18.43
CA LEU A 158 6.42 -8.68 18.87
C LEU A 158 7.47 -8.34 17.80
N ARG A 159 8.09 -9.37 17.19
CA ARG A 159 9.07 -9.18 16.12
C ARG A 159 8.44 -8.52 14.89
N GLN A 160 7.23 -8.93 14.52
CA GLN A 160 6.53 -8.36 13.37
C GLN A 160 6.16 -6.90 13.61
N GLN A 161 5.72 -6.54 14.82
CA GLN A 161 5.44 -5.15 15.20
C GLN A 161 6.68 -4.26 15.11
N GLN A 162 7.83 -4.72 15.60
CA GLN A 162 9.10 -4.01 15.48
C GLN A 162 9.54 -3.84 14.01
N CYS A 163 9.37 -4.89 13.20
CA CYS A 163 9.68 -4.82 11.78
C CYS A 163 8.79 -3.80 11.06
N ARG A 164 7.49 -3.82 11.36
CA ARG A 164 6.48 -2.89 10.85
C ARG A 164 6.80 -1.44 11.22
N GLU A 165 7.23 -1.19 12.45
CA GLU A 165 7.64 0.15 12.91
C GLU A 165 8.85 0.67 12.13
N LYS A 166 9.87 -0.17 11.92
CA LYS A 166 11.02 0.18 11.10
C LYS A 166 10.62 0.51 9.66
N GLN A 167 9.81 -0.35 9.04
CA GLN A 167 9.30 -0.14 7.67
C GLN A 167 8.55 1.19 7.54
N TYR A 168 7.73 1.52 8.54
CA TYR A 168 7.03 2.80 8.57
C TYR A 168 7.98 3.99 8.69
N SER A 169 9.01 3.88 9.54
CA SER A 169 10.05 4.91 9.66
C SER A 169 10.81 5.13 8.33
N ASP A 170 11.20 4.05 7.67
CA ASP A 170 11.93 4.09 6.39
C ASP A 170 11.05 4.75 5.29
N PHE A 171 9.79 4.33 5.18
CA PHE A 171 8.80 4.96 4.29
C PHE A 171 8.63 6.45 4.59
N ARG A 172 8.45 6.81 5.86
CA ARG A 172 8.22 8.21 6.27
C ARG A 172 9.42 9.09 5.95
N GLN A 173 10.63 8.60 6.19
CA GLN A 173 11.87 9.30 5.84
C GLN A 173 11.92 9.58 4.33
N HIS A 174 11.65 8.56 3.51
CA HIS A 174 11.60 8.72 2.06
C HIS A 174 10.50 9.70 1.63
N TRP A 175 9.30 9.60 2.19
CA TRP A 175 8.19 10.52 1.91
C TRP A 175 8.56 11.98 2.21
N TYR A 176 9.24 12.24 3.32
CA TYR A 176 9.70 13.60 3.65
C TYR A 176 10.80 14.11 2.73
N GLN A 177 11.68 13.25 2.21
CA GLN A 177 12.64 13.64 1.18
C GLN A 177 11.92 14.09 -0.10
N LEU A 178 10.85 13.39 -0.50
CA LEU A 178 10.02 13.79 -1.64
C LEU A 178 9.29 15.12 -1.38
N GLN A 179 8.77 15.33 -0.18
CA GLN A 179 8.14 16.61 0.19
C GLN A 179 9.14 17.76 0.20
N ALA A 180 10.37 17.54 0.68
CA ALA A 180 11.42 18.57 0.74
C ALA A 180 11.83 19.08 -0.65
N ARG A 181 11.71 18.25 -1.69
CA ARG A 181 11.96 18.66 -3.08
C ARG A 181 10.71 19.08 -3.85
N ASP A 182 9.57 19.23 -3.16
CA ASP A 182 8.25 19.49 -3.75
C ASP A 182 7.92 18.55 -4.91
N PHE A 183 7.97 17.25 -4.63
CA PHE A 183 7.70 16.21 -5.64
C PHE A 183 6.34 16.37 -6.32
N ARG A 184 5.34 16.98 -5.66
CA ARG A 184 4.05 17.27 -6.30
C ARG A 184 4.24 18.25 -7.45
N ARG A 185 4.95 19.35 -7.18
CA ARG A 185 5.22 20.38 -8.16
C ARG A 185 6.10 19.85 -9.29
N GLU A 186 7.11 19.05 -8.97
CA GLU A 186 7.96 18.37 -9.95
C GLU A 186 7.12 17.57 -10.97
N ILE A 187 6.14 16.78 -10.50
CA ILE A 187 5.25 16.02 -11.38
C ILE A 187 4.38 16.95 -12.24
N LEU A 188 3.83 18.00 -11.65
CA LEU A 188 3.00 18.96 -12.39
C LEU A 188 3.79 19.67 -13.50
N ASP A 189 5.00 20.12 -13.20
CA ASP A 189 5.87 20.78 -14.19
C ASP A 189 6.24 19.82 -15.34
N ILE A 190 6.46 18.54 -15.05
CA ILE A 190 6.65 17.51 -16.08
C ILE A 190 5.40 17.38 -16.96
N LEU A 191 4.21 17.31 -16.36
CA LEU A 191 2.95 17.18 -17.09
C LEU A 191 2.57 18.43 -17.91
N ASP A 192 3.08 19.60 -17.51
CA ASP A 192 2.86 20.89 -18.20
C ASP A 192 3.88 21.15 -19.31
N SER A 193 4.93 20.32 -19.43
CA SER A 193 5.98 20.44 -20.45
C SER A 193 5.61 19.83 -21.82
N HIS A 194 4.32 19.51 -22.05
CA HIS A 194 3.77 18.95 -23.29
C HIS A 194 2.94 19.97 -24.08
#